data_AF-A0A3A4UWL4-F1
#
_entry.id   AF-A0A3A4UWL4-F1
#
_cell.length_a   1.000
_cell.length_b   1.000
_cell.length_c   1.000
_cell.angle_alpha   90.00
_cell.angle_beta   90.00
_cell.angle_gamma   90.00
#
_symmetry.space_group_name_H-M   'P 1'
#
loop_
_entity.id
_entity.type
_entity.pdbx_description
1 polymer ?
#
loop_
_entity_poly.entity_id
_entity_poly.type
_entity_poly.pdbx_seq_one_letter_code
_entity_poly.pdbx_strand_id
1 'polypeptide(L)'
;MSWFNRSKVQTPSPDLAISILYDEKTFYNRFTRDLLDAKEEVIIESPFITTKRMTALRPIFEKLINKGVKVYIMTRDPREHSEEYEIQSEAKKRQKPESN
;
A
#
# COMPACT_ATOMS: atom_id res chain seq x y z
N MET A 1 -1.06 -46.81 21.18
CA MET A 1 -1.22 -45.85 20.06
C MET A 1 -1.48 -44.47 20.66
N SER A 2 -0.55 -43.53 20.49
CA SER A 2 -0.77 -42.13 20.87
C SER A 2 -0.32 -41.27 19.70
N TRP A 3 -1.29 -40.74 18.96
CA TRP A 3 -1.11 -39.79 17.86
C TRP A 3 -1.69 -38.46 18.32
N PHE A 4 -0.87 -37.64 18.97
CA PHE A 4 -1.14 -36.21 19.07
C PHE A 4 0.08 -35.47 18.55
N ASN A 5 0.07 -35.19 17.25
CA ASN A 5 1.02 -34.28 16.61
C ASN A 5 0.60 -32.85 16.98
N ARG A 6 1.21 -32.30 18.04
CA ARG A 6 1.06 -30.89 18.37
C ARG A 6 1.79 -30.09 17.30
N SER A 7 1.05 -29.52 16.35
CA SER A 7 1.58 -28.56 15.39
C SER A 7 2.42 -27.54 16.17
N LYS A 8 3.73 -27.49 15.89
CA LYS A 8 4.60 -26.43 16.40
C LYS A 8 3.98 -25.12 15.95
N VAL A 9 3.48 -24.33 16.89
CA VAL A 9 3.12 -22.93 16.62
C VAL A 9 4.39 -22.29 16.10
N GLN A 10 4.41 -21.95 14.82
CA GLN A 10 5.55 -21.32 14.18
C GLN A 10 5.67 -19.95 14.82
N THR A 11 6.68 -19.77 15.69
CA THR A 11 6.98 -18.47 16.27
C THR A 11 7.23 -17.49 15.12
N PRO A 12 6.57 -16.33 15.08
CA PRO A 12 6.83 -15.35 14.03
C PRO A 12 8.33 -15.05 14.00
N SER A 13 8.91 -14.97 12.82
CA SER A 13 10.33 -14.65 12.66
C SER A 13 10.64 -13.35 13.42
N PRO A 14 11.83 -13.19 14.01
CA PRO A 14 12.20 -11.99 14.77
C PRO A 14 11.98 -10.68 14.01
N ASP A 15 12.01 -10.74 12.68
CA ASP A 15 11.79 -9.62 11.76
C ASP A 15 10.34 -9.08 11.82
N LEU A 16 9.35 -9.93 12.12
CA LEU A 16 7.96 -9.50 12.32
C LEU A 16 7.76 -8.72 13.62
N ALA A 17 8.71 -8.80 14.57
CA ALA A 17 8.63 -8.10 15.85
C ALA A 17 9.09 -6.64 15.79
N ILE A 18 9.60 -6.16 14.65
CA ILE A 18 10.14 -4.79 14.46
C ILE A 18 9.38 -4.06 13.34
N SER A 19 8.05 -4.14 13.32
CA SER A 19 7.25 -3.37 12.36
C SER A 19 7.26 -1.88 12.74
N ILE A 20 7.66 -1.03 11.79
CA ILE A 20 7.68 0.44 11.94
C ILE A 20 6.51 1.01 11.14
N LEU A 21 5.65 1.78 11.79
CA LEU A 21 4.59 2.53 11.12
C LEU A 21 5.14 3.85 10.61
N TYR A 22 4.96 4.08 9.31
CA TYR A 22 5.35 5.31 8.64
C TYR A 22 4.15 6.26 8.49
N ASP A 23 4.43 7.56 8.44
CA ASP A 23 3.44 8.62 8.21
C ASP A 23 3.43 9.10 6.75
N GLU A 24 2.57 10.05 6.42
CA GLU A 24 2.44 10.64 5.08
C GLU A 24 3.73 11.26 4.52
N LYS A 25 4.67 11.67 5.38
CA LYS A 25 5.93 12.31 4.99
C LYS A 25 7.04 11.29 4.76
N THR A 26 7.02 10.19 5.53
CA THR A 26 8.09 9.19 5.57
C THR A 26 7.77 7.94 4.76
N PHE A 27 6.48 7.64 4.58
CA PHE A 27 5.98 6.46 3.87
C PHE A 27 6.55 6.35 2.47
N TYR A 28 6.43 7.40 1.64
CA TYR A 28 6.81 7.30 0.22
C TYR A 28 8.31 7.08 0.01
N ASN A 29 9.14 7.64 0.88
CA ASN A 29 10.59 7.43 0.84
C ASN A 29 10.92 5.98 1.14
N ARG A 30 10.31 5.43 2.20
CA ARG A 30 10.48 4.02 2.56
C ARG A 30 9.93 3.09 1.49
N PHE A 31 8.69 3.32 1.06
CA PHE A 31 8.00 2.54 0.03
C PHE A 31 8.80 2.49 -1.27
N THR A 32 9.36 3.62 -1.71
CA THR A 32 10.21 3.66 -2.91
C THR A 32 11.46 2.80 -2.75
N ARG A 33 12.09 2.81 -1.57
CA ARG A 33 13.24 1.96 -1.29
C ARG A 33 12.86 0.48 -1.32
N ASP A 34 11.77 0.12 -0.65
CA ASP A 34 11.28 -1.26 -0.62
C ASP A 34 10.97 -1.77 -2.04
N LEU A 35 10.40 -0.92 -2.90
CA LEU A 35 10.21 -1.23 -4.33
C LEU A 35 11.54 -1.48 -5.05
N LEU A 36 12.52 -0.59 -4.90
CA LEU A 36 13.80 -0.69 -5.61
C LEU A 36 14.65 -1.89 -5.17
N ASP A 37 14.46 -2.33 -3.94
CA ASP A 37 15.15 -3.47 -3.34
C ASP A 37 14.52 -4.81 -3.74
N ALA A 38 13.26 -4.83 -4.22
CA ALA A 38 12.57 -6.02 -4.68
C ALA A 38 13.35 -6.77 -5.78
N LYS A 39 13.36 -8.11 -5.68
CA LYS A 39 14.18 -8.99 -6.53
C LYS A 39 13.39 -9.87 -7.48
N GLU A 40 12.19 -10.29 -7.09
CA GLU A 40 11.40 -11.29 -7.83
C GLU A 40 10.01 -10.77 -8.17
N GLU A 41 9.30 -10.28 -7.16
CA GLU A 41 7.94 -9.79 -7.32
C GLU A 41 7.61 -8.62 -6.39
N VAL A 42 6.67 -7.80 -6.85
CA VAL A 42 6.02 -6.74 -6.10
C VAL A 42 4.52 -6.91 -6.28
N ILE A 43 3.79 -7.05 -5.17
CA ILE A 43 2.34 -7.10 -5.14
C ILE A 43 1.86 -5.92 -4.30
N ILE A 44 1.13 -5.01 -4.93
CA ILE A 44 0.53 -3.84 -4.28
C ILE A 44 -0.98 -4.01 -4.34
N GLU A 45 -1.61 -4.14 -3.18
CA GLU A 45 -3.05 -3.98 -3.03
C GLU A 45 -3.29 -2.57 -2.48
N SER A 46 -3.98 -1.76 -3.26
CA SER A 46 -4.29 -0.38 -2.89
C SER A 46 -5.70 -0.04 -3.38
N PRO A 47 -6.70 0.08 -2.49
CA PRO A 47 -8.08 0.32 -2.90
C PRO A 47 -8.25 1.65 -3.63
N PHE A 48 -7.33 2.60 -3.41
CA PHE A 48 -7.29 3.88 -4.09
C PHE A 48 -5.87 4.26 -4.47
N ILE A 49 -5.65 4.65 -5.72
CA ILE A 49 -4.41 5.29 -6.17
C ILE A 49 -4.75 6.40 -7.16
N THR A 50 -4.36 7.63 -6.83
CA THR A 50 -4.58 8.76 -7.75
C THR A 50 -3.67 8.65 -8.97
N THR A 51 -4.12 9.20 -10.12
CA THR A 51 -3.30 9.31 -11.34
C THR A 51 -1.96 9.99 -11.08
N LYS A 52 -1.94 11.07 -10.27
CA LYS A 52 -0.71 11.77 -9.92
C LYS A 52 0.32 10.85 -9.24
N ARG A 53 -0.14 9.99 -8.33
CA ARG A 53 0.72 9.01 -7.64
C ARG A 53 1.19 7.91 -8.60
N MET A 54 0.31 7.43 -9.48
CA MET A 54 0.69 6.44 -10.50
C MET A 54 1.78 6.99 -11.44
N THR A 55 1.63 8.22 -11.91
CA THR A 55 2.65 8.89 -12.74
C THR A 55 4.00 9.01 -12.03
N ALA A 56 4.00 9.31 -10.72
CA ALA A 56 5.22 9.41 -9.93
C ALA A 56 5.90 8.04 -9.71
N LEU A 57 5.11 6.96 -9.58
CA LEU A 57 5.63 5.60 -9.38
C LEU A 57 6.02 4.90 -10.68
N ARG A 58 5.45 5.31 -11.83
CA ARG A 58 5.73 4.74 -13.16
C ARG A 58 7.24 4.52 -13.44
N PRO A 59 8.13 5.50 -13.28
CA PRO A 59 9.56 5.28 -13.55
C PRO A 59 10.22 4.25 -12.62
N ILE A 60 9.67 4.04 -11.42
CA ILE A 60 10.15 2.99 -10.51
C ILE A 60 9.69 1.63 -11.02
N PHE A 61 8.42 1.48 -11.39
CA PHE A 61 7.90 0.22 -11.95
C PHE A 61 8.59 -0.16 -13.26
N GLU A 62 8.87 0.80 -14.15
CA GLU A 62 9.65 0.57 -15.36
C GLU A 62 11.05 0.00 -15.04
N LYS A 63 11.73 0.53 -14.01
CA LYS A 63 13.02 -0.01 -13.55
C LYS A 63 12.90 -1.43 -13.01
N LEU A 64 11.82 -1.77 -12.32
CA LEU A 64 11.58 -3.12 -11.80
C LEU A 64 11.31 -4.12 -12.93
N ILE A 65 10.46 -3.74 -13.88
CA ILE A 65 10.16 -4.55 -15.06
C ILE A 65 11.45 -4.79 -15.87
N ASN A 66 12.29 -3.77 -16.06
CA ASN A 66 13.57 -3.91 -16.75
C ASN A 66 14.57 -4.82 -16.02
N LYS A 67 14.44 -4.98 -14.70
CA LYS A 67 15.23 -5.95 -13.90
C LYS A 67 14.65 -7.37 -13.95
N GLY A 68 13.50 -7.59 -14.61
CA GLY A 68 12.79 -8.86 -14.60
C GLY A 68 11.91 -9.10 -13.38
N VAL A 69 11.68 -8.08 -12.55
CA VAL A 69 10.79 -8.15 -11.39
C VAL A 69 9.34 -8.09 -11.86
N LYS A 70 8.50 -9.02 -11.40
CA LYS A 70 7.07 -9.04 -11.71
C LYS A 70 6.33 -8.02 -10.85
N VAL A 71 5.54 -7.15 -11.47
CA VAL A 71 4.80 -6.10 -10.73
C VAL A 71 3.31 -6.31 -10.92
N TYR A 72 2.59 -6.51 -9.82
CA TYR A 72 1.14 -6.65 -9.75
C TYR A 72 0.57 -5.50 -8.92
N ILE A 73 -0.33 -4.73 -9.51
CA ILE A 73 -1.02 -3.63 -8.82
C ILE A 73 -2.51 -3.91 -8.90
N MET A 74 -3.11 -4.22 -7.75
CA MET A 74 -4.54 -4.46 -7.60
C MET A 74 -5.18 -3.19 -7.04
N THR A 75 -6.08 -2.60 -7.82
CA THR A 75 -6.87 -1.42 -7.44
C THR A 75 -8.35 -1.74 -7.60
N ARG A 76 -9.21 -1.11 -6.80
CA ARG A 76 -10.65 -1.15 -7.05
C ARG A 76 -10.97 -0.56 -8.43
N ASP A 77 -12.07 -1.01 -9.02
CA ASP A 77 -12.51 -0.57 -10.33
C ASP A 77 -12.74 0.95 -10.35
N PRO A 78 -12.13 1.71 -11.28
CA PRO A 78 -12.37 3.15 -11.42
C PRO A 78 -13.84 3.54 -11.54
N ARG A 79 -14.71 2.62 -12.00
CA ARG A 79 -16.16 2.83 -12.14
C ARG A 79 -16.92 2.84 -10.81
N GLU A 80 -16.32 2.31 -9.73
CA GLU A 80 -16.83 2.43 -8.37
C GLU A 80 -16.42 3.76 -7.71
N HIS A 81 -15.52 4.55 -8.34
CA HIS A 81 -14.97 5.78 -7.77
C HIS A 81 -15.80 7.05 -8.05
N SER A 82 -16.82 7.00 -8.91
CA SER A 82 -17.59 8.20 -9.29
C SER A 82 -18.67 8.63 -8.30
N GLU A 83 -19.20 7.72 -7.47
CA GLU A 83 -20.34 8.05 -6.61
C GLU A 83 -19.95 8.35 -5.15
N GLU A 84 -18.83 7.83 -4.65
CA GLU A 84 -18.50 7.91 -3.21
C GLU A 84 -17.43 8.95 -2.83
N TYR A 85 -16.62 9.43 -3.78
CA TYR A 85 -15.47 10.31 -3.48
C TYR A 85 -15.70 11.82 -3.71
N GLU A 86 -16.69 12.23 -4.51
CA GLU A 86 -17.09 13.65 -4.57
C GLU A 86 -17.75 14.08 -3.25
N ILE A 87 -18.52 13.20 -2.61
CA ILE A 87 -19.33 13.55 -1.44
C ILE A 87 -18.47 13.71 -0.16
N GLN A 88 -17.34 13.01 -0.04
CA GLN A 88 -16.54 13.03 1.20
C GLN A 88 -15.32 13.97 1.19
N SER A 89 -14.89 14.46 0.03
CA SER A 89 -13.70 15.34 -0.06
C SER A 89 -14.01 16.82 0.15
N GLU A 90 -15.26 17.26 -0.07
CA GLU A 90 -15.69 18.66 0.15
C GLU A 90 -16.43 18.90 1.47
N ALA A 91 -17.20 17.92 1.97
CA ALA A 91 -18.04 18.11 3.15
C ALA A 91 -17.24 18.46 4.41
N LYS A 92 -15.99 17.99 4.52
CA LYS A 92 -15.15 18.26 5.70
C LYS A 92 -14.47 19.64 5.71
N LYS A 93 -14.57 20.43 4.63
CA LYS A 93 -14.05 21.82 4.59
C LYS A 93 -15.10 22.87 5.01
N ARG A 94 -16.34 22.49 5.28
CA ARG A 94 -17.47 23.41 5.54
C ARG A 94 -18.02 23.44 6.97
N GLN A 95 -17.32 22.89 7.94
CA GLN A 95 -17.63 23.14 9.36
C GLN A 95 -16.47 23.84 10.06
N LYS A 96 -16.31 25.12 9.72
CA LYS A 96 -15.91 26.12 10.72
C LYS A 96 -17.09 27.10 10.79
N PRO A 97 -18.00 26.99 11.76
CA PRO A 97 -18.99 28.04 11.97
C PRO A 97 -18.26 29.28 12.49
N GLU A 98 -18.47 30.40 11.80
CA GLU A 98 -18.20 31.73 12.33
C GLU A 98 -19.20 32.06 13.46
N SER A 99 -18.69 32.89 14.38
CA SER A 99 -19.34 33.77 15.36
C SER A 99 -20.26 33.19 16.44
N ASN A 100 -19.83 33.38 17.70
CA ASN A 100 -20.43 34.42 18.54
C ASN A 100 -19.32 35.23 19.21
#